data_AF-G2QEK7-F1
#
_entry.id   AF-G2QEK7-F1
#
_cell.length_a   1.000
_cell.length_b   1.000
_cell.length_c   1.000
_cell.angle_alpha   90.00
_cell.angle_beta   90.00
_cell.angle_gamma   90.00
#
_symmetry.space_group_name_H-M   'P 1'
#
loop_
_entity.id
_entity.type
_entity.pdbx_description
1 polymer ?
#
loop_
_entity_poly.entity_id
_entity_poly.type
_entity_poly.pdbx_seq_one_letter_code
_entity_poly.pdbx_strand_id
1 'polypeptide(L)'
;MSTTDYSQIPTPSMCYVDFCLVPIGTGNVSVAREVAEVQKVLRASGLRHTMHSAGTTVEGSWDEVMKVIGQAHTVVHQTGAVRIQTSMRVGSRTDKAQTAEQKVKRVQDILAKDEQSA
;
A
#
# COMPACT_ATOMS: atom_id res chain seq x y z
N MET A 1 -16.81 -28.04 21.39
CA MET A 1 -16.47 -26.88 20.54
C MET A 1 -14.96 -26.78 20.55
N SER A 2 -14.31 -26.86 19.38
CA SER A 2 -12.85 -26.68 19.33
C SER A 2 -12.53 -25.24 19.73
N THR A 3 -11.71 -25.06 20.76
CA THR A 3 -11.16 -23.75 21.13
C THR A 3 -10.24 -23.29 20.02
N THR A 4 -10.56 -22.16 19.38
CA THR A 4 -9.67 -21.54 18.39
C THR A 4 -8.42 -21.03 19.10
N ASP A 5 -7.24 -21.49 18.67
CA ASP A 5 -5.97 -20.89 19.09
C ASP A 5 -5.74 -19.60 18.30
N TYR A 6 -5.98 -18.47 18.96
CA TYR A 6 -5.84 -17.14 18.35
C TYR A 6 -4.39 -16.81 17.95
N SER A 7 -3.38 -17.53 18.46
CA SER A 7 -1.97 -17.30 18.10
C SER A 7 -1.58 -17.88 16.73
N GLN A 8 -2.43 -18.74 16.16
CA GLN A 8 -2.16 -19.48 14.92
C GLN A 8 -3.09 -19.07 13.77
N ILE A 9 -3.83 -17.96 13.90
CA ILE A 9 -4.73 -17.50 12.84
C ILE A 9 -3.88 -16.98 11.66
N PRO A 10 -4.05 -17.53 10.44
CA PRO A 10 -3.32 -17.08 9.28
C PRO A 10 -3.79 -15.70 8.80
N THR A 11 -2.89 -14.97 8.15
CA THR A 11 -3.22 -13.71 7.46
C THR A 11 -3.92 -14.00 6.12
N PRO A 12 -4.67 -13.03 5.56
CA PRO A 12 -5.23 -13.16 4.23
C PRO A 12 -4.15 -13.44 3.18
N SER A 13 -4.43 -14.36 2.24
CA SER A 13 -3.47 -14.73 1.19
C SER A 13 -3.07 -13.58 0.27
N MET A 14 -3.96 -12.60 0.09
CA MET A 14 -3.74 -11.43 -0.76
C MET A 14 -4.34 -10.18 -0.13
N CYS A 15 -3.66 -9.06 -0.32
CA CYS A 15 -4.19 -7.74 0.00
C CYS A 15 -3.72 -6.69 -1.01
N TYR A 16 -4.41 -5.56 -0.99
CA TYR A 16 -3.89 -4.31 -1.52
C TYR A 16 -3.85 -3.30 -0.37
N VAL A 17 -2.76 -2.55 -0.29
CA VAL A 17 -2.56 -1.52 0.73
C VAL A 17 -2.23 -0.22 0.03
N ASP A 18 -3.07 0.79 0.25
CA ASP A 18 -2.73 2.16 -0.07
C ASP A 18 -2.12 2.81 1.16
N PHE A 19 -0.84 3.18 1.09
CA PHE A 19 -0.12 3.78 2.21
C PHE A 19 0.47 5.15 1.86
N CYS A 20 0.48 6.03 2.86
CA CYS A 20 1.10 7.34 2.83
C CYS A 20 2.07 7.45 4.01
N LEU A 21 3.36 7.50 3.69
CA LEU A 21 4.48 7.55 4.64
C LEU A 21 5.03 8.98 4.70
N VAL A 22 5.09 9.54 5.91
CA VAL A 22 5.53 10.92 6.14
C VAL A 22 6.59 10.94 7.24
N PRO A 23 7.84 11.37 6.95
CA PRO A 23 8.83 11.62 7.99
C PRO A 23 8.47 12.89 8.77
N ILE A 24 8.69 12.87 10.08
CA ILE A 24 8.34 13.98 11.00
C ILE A 24 9.62 14.53 11.63
N GLY A 25 9.72 15.86 11.67
CA GLY A 25 10.81 16.55 12.36
C GLY A 25 12.13 16.55 11.58
N THR A 26 12.08 16.49 10.25
CA THR A 26 13.26 16.53 9.36
C THR A 26 13.91 17.91 9.27
N GLY A 27 13.24 18.96 9.75
CA GLY A 27 13.68 20.36 9.56
C GLY A 27 13.49 20.90 8.14
N ASN A 28 12.90 20.12 7.23
CA ASN A 28 12.57 20.52 5.86
C ASN A 28 11.09 20.25 5.57
N VAL A 29 10.46 21.13 4.79
CA VAL A 29 9.06 20.99 4.35
C VAL A 29 8.93 19.93 3.25
N SER A 30 9.94 19.81 2.38
CA SER A 30 9.91 18.83 1.30
C SER A 30 10.35 17.45 1.77
N VAL A 31 9.59 16.43 1.36
CA VAL A 31 9.85 15.00 1.66
C VAL A 31 10.08 14.18 0.38
N ALA A 32 10.29 14.85 -0.76
CA ALA A 32 10.36 14.19 -2.07
C ALA A 32 11.53 13.20 -2.18
N ARG A 33 12.65 13.49 -1.49
CA ARG A 33 13.83 12.62 -1.50
C ARG A 33 13.55 11.31 -0.77
N GLU A 34 12.92 11.38 0.39
CA GLU A 34 12.51 10.22 1.19
C GLU A 34 11.50 9.37 0.42
N VAL A 35 10.50 10.00 -0.20
CA VAL A 35 9.51 9.31 -1.03
C VAL A 35 10.19 8.62 -2.23
N ALA A 36 11.20 9.25 -2.85
CA ALA A 36 11.95 8.62 -3.94
C ALA A 36 12.71 7.36 -3.48
N GLU A 37 13.28 7.35 -2.27
CA GLU A 37 13.90 6.14 -1.70
C GLU A 37 12.87 5.03 -1.46
N VAL A 38 11.67 5.37 -0.97
CA VAL A 38 10.56 4.41 -0.84
C VAL A 38 10.21 3.78 -2.20
N GLN A 39 10.13 4.58 -3.27
CA GLN A 39 9.84 4.05 -4.61
C GLN A 39 10.93 3.12 -5.14
N LYS A 40 12.19 3.32 -4.76
CA LYS A 40 13.28 2.38 -5.12
C LYS A 40 13.11 1.04 -4.41
N VAL A 41 12.74 1.05 -3.13
CA VAL A 41 12.45 -0.17 -2.37
C VAL A 41 11.28 -0.94 -2.99
N LEU A 42 10.17 -0.25 -3.31
CA LEU A 42 9.02 -0.87 -3.96
C LEU A 42 9.38 -1.47 -5.32
N ARG A 43 10.17 -0.76 -6.14
CA ARG A 43 10.67 -1.28 -7.42
C ARG A 43 11.53 -2.53 -7.24
N ALA A 44 12.42 -2.53 -6.25
CA ALA A 44 13.32 -3.66 -5.98
C ALA A 44 12.56 -4.88 -5.43
N SER A 45 11.42 -4.68 -4.78
CA SER A 45 10.60 -5.77 -4.24
C SER A 45 9.95 -6.67 -5.29
N GLY A 46 9.79 -6.17 -6.52
CA GLY A 46 9.04 -6.85 -7.58
C GLY A 46 7.53 -6.86 -7.38
N LEU A 47 7.01 -6.33 -6.27
CA LEU A 47 5.57 -6.21 -6.03
C LEU A 47 4.95 -5.18 -6.97
N ARG A 48 3.71 -5.45 -7.38
CA ARG A 48 2.92 -4.50 -8.14
C ARG A 48 2.61 -3.30 -7.27
N HIS A 49 2.91 -2.11 -7.77
CA HIS A 49 2.64 -0.87 -7.07
C HIS A 49 2.25 0.24 -8.05
N THR A 50 1.50 1.21 -7.57
CA THR A 50 1.08 2.39 -8.31
C THR A 50 1.19 3.61 -7.41
N MET A 51 2.13 4.50 -7.74
CA MET A 51 2.31 5.77 -7.04
C MET A 51 1.28 6.79 -7.54
N HIS A 52 0.76 7.60 -6.63
CA HIS A 52 -0.08 8.75 -6.93
C HIS A 52 0.23 9.91 -5.98
N SER A 53 -0.47 11.03 -6.12
CA SER A 53 -0.18 12.28 -5.39
C SER A 53 -0.26 12.19 -3.86
N ALA A 54 -0.97 11.20 -3.33
CA ALA A 54 -1.30 11.08 -1.92
C ALA A 54 -0.76 9.81 -1.25
N GLY A 55 0.04 9.01 -1.96
CA GLY A 55 0.51 7.73 -1.44
C GLY A 55 0.97 6.78 -2.54
N THR A 56 1.06 5.51 -2.17
CA THR A 56 1.33 4.42 -3.10
C THR A 56 0.49 3.22 -2.73
N THR A 57 -0.21 2.69 -3.73
CA THR A 57 -0.92 1.43 -3.60
C THR A 57 0.03 0.28 -3.95
N VAL A 58 0.15 -0.72 -3.08
CA VAL A 58 0.99 -1.92 -3.26
C VAL A 58 0.12 -3.16 -3.10
N GLU A 59 0.38 -4.18 -3.91
CA GLU A 59 -0.44 -5.39 -4.00
C GLU A 59 0.44 -6.65 -3.91
N GLY A 60 -0.03 -7.66 -3.19
CA GLY A 60 0.71 -8.91 -2.97
C GLY A 60 0.10 -9.75 -1.85
N SER A 61 0.86 -10.71 -1.33
CA SER A 61 0.47 -11.37 -0.08
C SER A 61 0.55 -10.39 1.10
N TRP A 62 -0.22 -10.65 2.15
CA TRP A 62 -0.22 -9.81 3.35
C TRP A 62 1.19 -9.60 3.89
N ASP A 63 1.96 -10.69 4.03
CA ASP A 63 3.27 -10.65 4.63
C ASP A 63 4.29 -9.93 3.75
N GLU A 64 4.27 -10.11 2.44
CA GLU A 64 5.15 -9.41 1.51
C GLU A 64 4.87 -7.90 1.49
N VAL A 65 3.59 -7.51 1.46
CA VAL A 65 3.18 -6.10 1.44
C VAL A 65 3.56 -5.41 2.75
N MET A 66 3.27 -6.03 3.90
CA MET A 66 3.63 -5.44 5.19
C MET A 66 5.14 -5.40 5.40
N LYS A 67 5.88 -6.41 4.90
CA LYS A 67 7.34 -6.42 4.92
C LYS A 67 7.93 -5.28 4.10
N VAL A 68 7.46 -5.05 2.87
CA VAL A 68 8.02 -3.98 2.02
C VAL A 68 7.70 -2.59 2.59
N ILE A 69 6.53 -2.40 3.20
CA ILE A 69 6.20 -1.15 3.91
C ILE A 69 7.12 -0.96 5.11
N GLY A 70 7.43 -2.01 5.86
CA GLY A 70 8.44 -1.97 6.93
C GLY A 70 9.83 -1.59 6.41
N GLN A 71 10.26 -2.16 5.28
CA GLN A 71 11.52 -1.79 4.63
C GLN A 71 11.53 -0.34 4.15
N ALA A 72 10.39 0.19 3.69
CA ALA A 72 10.24 1.59 3.35
C ALA A 72 10.45 2.51 4.56
N HIS A 73 10.00 2.12 5.76
CA HIS A 73 10.37 2.86 6.99
C HIS A 73 11.88 2.82 7.23
N THR A 74 12.51 1.65 7.11
CA THR A 74 13.96 1.51 7.33
C THR A 74 14.77 2.40 6.39
N VAL A 75 14.45 2.43 5.08
CA VAL A 75 15.21 3.27 4.12
C VAL A 75 15.03 4.76 4.41
N VAL A 76 13.85 5.18 4.87
CA VAL A 76 13.62 6.58 5.26
C VAL A 76 14.35 6.92 6.57
N HIS A 77 14.43 6.00 7.53
CA HIS A 77 15.28 6.20 8.71
C HIS A 77 16.76 6.38 8.34
N GLN A 78 17.24 5.70 7.29
CA GLN A 78 18.62 5.86 6.79
C GLN A 78 18.90 7.26 6.20
N THR A 79 17.89 8.06 5.88
CA THR A 79 18.08 9.47 5.47
C THR A 79 18.28 10.42 6.65
N GLY A 80 18.19 9.92 7.89
CA GLY A 80 18.30 10.70 9.12
C GLY A 80 16.94 11.05 9.76
N ALA A 81 15.82 10.66 9.15
CA ALA A 81 14.51 10.86 9.76
C ALA A 81 14.38 10.02 11.04
N VAL A 82 14.17 10.67 12.19
CA VAL A 82 14.06 9.99 13.49
C VAL A 82 12.66 9.40 13.70
N ARG A 83 11.64 10.02 13.12
CA ARG A 83 10.25 9.61 13.28
C ARG A 83 9.56 9.54 11.93
N ILE A 84 8.77 8.50 11.73
CA ILE A 84 7.94 8.31 10.54
C ILE A 84 6.52 8.02 11.02
N GLN A 85 5.54 8.72 10.45
CA GLN A 85 4.14 8.37 10.56
C GLN A 85 3.67 7.82 9.22
N THR A 86 3.05 6.64 9.26
CA THR A 86 2.41 6.07 8.08
C THR A 86 0.93 5.91 8.34
N SER A 87 0.12 6.31 7.38
CA SER A 87 -1.30 5.99 7.32
C SER A 87 -1.53 4.97 6.21
N MET A 88 -2.43 4.02 6.43
CA MET A 88 -2.69 2.97 5.45
C MET A 88 -4.16 2.57 5.44
N ARG A 89 -4.67 2.29 4.24
CA ARG A 89 -5.95 1.63 4.01
C ARG A 89 -5.66 0.29 3.35
N VAL A 90 -6.05 -0.79 4.01
CA VAL A 90 -5.85 -2.16 3.53
C VAL A 90 -7.19 -2.79 3.18
N GLY A 91 -7.22 -3.55 2.09
CA GLY A 91 -8.35 -4.40 1.75
C GLY A 91 -7.90 -5.82 1.40
N SER A 92 -8.72 -6.79 1.79
CA SER A 92 -8.61 -8.19 1.38
C SER A 92 -10.02 -8.71 1.07
N ARG A 93 -10.10 -9.77 0.27
CA ARG A 93 -11.36 -10.40 -0.11
C ARG A 93 -11.13 -11.89 -0.41
N THR A 94 -12.15 -12.71 -0.24
CA THR A 94 -12.08 -14.17 -0.40
C THR A 94 -12.80 -14.70 -1.63
N ASP A 95 -13.62 -13.87 -2.29
CA ASP A 95 -14.49 -14.28 -3.39
C ASP A 95 -13.82 -14.20 -4.78
N LYS A 96 -12.84 -13.31 -4.97
CA LYS A 96 -12.07 -13.21 -6.23
C LYS A 96 -10.73 -12.49 -6.04
N ALA A 97 -9.78 -12.79 -6.92
CA ALA A 97 -8.60 -11.95 -7.11
C ALA A 97 -9.00 -10.66 -7.86
N GLN A 98 -8.60 -9.51 -7.34
CA GLN A 98 -8.84 -8.22 -7.99
C GLN A 98 -7.70 -7.24 -7.68
N THR A 99 -7.23 -6.56 -8.72
CA THR A 99 -6.22 -5.49 -8.58
C THR A 99 -6.88 -4.12 -8.37
N ALA A 100 -6.12 -3.16 -7.86
CA ALA A 100 -6.52 -1.78 -7.68
C ALA A 100 -6.94 -1.15 -9.02
N GLU A 101 -6.18 -1.42 -10.09
CA GLU A 101 -6.50 -0.99 -11.44
C GLU A 101 -7.86 -1.54 -11.91
N GLN A 102 -8.12 -2.84 -11.71
CA GLN A 102 -9.42 -3.43 -12.05
C GLN A 102 -10.57 -2.82 -11.24
N LYS A 103 -10.31 -2.38 -10.01
CA LYS A 103 -11.29 -1.70 -9.17
C LYS A 103 -11.61 -0.30 -9.71
N VAL A 104 -10.60 0.45 -10.15
CA VAL A 104 -10.77 1.75 -10.83
C VAL A 104 -11.50 1.56 -12.16
N LYS A 105 -11.06 0.60 -12.99
CA LYS A 105 -11.69 0.30 -14.28
C LYS A 105 -13.18 -0.02 -14.12
N ARG A 106 -13.55 -0.78 -13.08
CA ARG A 106 -14.97 -1.10 -12.83
C ARG A 106 -15.82 0.15 -12.62
N VAL A 107 -15.30 1.17 -11.94
CA VAL A 107 -15.99 2.46 -11.74
C VAL A 107 -16.07 3.22 -13.07
N GLN A 108 -14.97 3.29 -13.82
CA GLN A 108 -14.93 3.95 -15.14
C GLN A 108 -15.93 3.32 -16.11
N ASP A 109 -16.05 1.99 -16.14
CA ASP A 109 -17.01 1.27 -16.97
C ASP A 109 -18.47 1.56 -16.58
N ILE A 110 -18.74 1.97 -15.34
CA ILE A 110 -20.09 2.41 -14.92
C ILE A 110 -20.33 3.83 -15.41
N LEU A 111 -19.40 4.75 -15.12
CA LEU A 111 -19.51 6.16 -15.53
C LEU A 111 -19.72 6.30 -17.04
N ALA A 112 -18.94 5.56 -17.85
CA ALA A 112 -19.08 5.60 -19.30
C ALA A 112 -20.44 5.08 -19.81
N LYS A 113 -21.09 4.17 -19.08
CA LYS A 113 -22.45 3.68 -19.41
C LYS A 113 -23.52 4.69 -19.02
N ASP A 114 -23.34 5.33 -17.87
CA ASP A 114 -24.28 6.34 -17.37
C ASP A 114 -24.29 7.56 -18.30
N GLU A 115 -23.12 7.98 -18.81
CA GLU A 115 -22.98 9.06 -19.81
C GLU A 115 -23.63 8.73 -21.17
N GLN A 116 -23.65 7.46 -21.57
CA GLN A 116 -24.30 7.02 -22.83
C GLN A 116 -25.81 6.86 -22.70
N SER A 117 -26.33 6.80 -21.47
CA SER A 117 -27.75 6.62 -21.17
C SER A 117 -28.46 7.95 -20.86
N ALA A 118 -27.70 9.05 -20.79
CA ALA A 118 -28.16 10.42 -20.57
C ALA A 118 -28.26 11.19 -21.89
#